data_AF-A0A8H5GIF5-F1
#
_entry.id   AF-A0A8H5GIF5-F1
#
_cell.length_a   1.000
_cell.length_b   1.000
_cell.length_c   1.000
_cell.angle_alpha   90.00
_cell.angle_beta   90.00
_cell.angle_gamma   90.00
#
_symmetry.space_group_name_H-M   'P 1'
#
loop_
_entity.id
_entity.type
_entity.pdbx_description
1 polymer ?
#
loop_
_entity_poly.entity_id
_entity_poly.type
_entity_poly.pdbx_seq_one_letter_code
_entity_poly.pdbx_strand_id
1 'polypeptide(L)'
;MFIQPPVFAPPPSIEDEEEIGLKGRCAFSGHYYDGLTLITRHWSWFNADALGVIRGKYSSPVLAAKFGERAIRKSLQEQLGILKDDALTLGPYPTIIGEIGTPFDMDDKRSYGWTDGGKWKGEYSRQERALDASLNGADGGNAISFTVWTYCPDSSHQWGDGWNMEDLSLWSADDVPNDRARSDVFSGTRRSTKRGRIPEEEEEDVASMYGIGRDDSQAVLLKNNNNSTKVFSAPSALSSLSVSNSTVNYPSETWNDDTILRWRTNPYDFLTEGARAVRAFARPFPVKIVGKVKDIQFDIKSSEFKVCVRVRAEDRPNLEGVNEEEKDTLATEVYIPLVQYAHPRLLSPSRAGGNSRSAVEDTGDRNAPTPASSHDSSESATPTITNATLKWDGFGEQSDVLDIDVTVSDGRWEVHGQTLKWWYDVPLGNESDREYTLQVKRAGGAIKTKSEEEEENKTWVEQLCPDDMQCCVM
;
A
#
# COMPACT_ATOMS: atom_id res chain seq x y z
N MET A 1 1.18 -2.76 24.73
CA MET A 1 2.63 -2.73 24.44
C MET A 1 2.88 -3.59 23.21
N PHE A 2 3.67 -3.09 22.26
CA PHE A 2 4.10 -3.88 21.11
C PHE A 2 5.47 -4.51 21.43
N ILE A 3 5.60 -5.82 21.24
CA ILE A 3 6.87 -6.54 21.41
C ILE A 3 7.45 -6.83 20.04
N GLN A 4 8.57 -6.17 19.75
CA GLN A 4 9.28 -6.24 18.48
C GLN A 4 10.69 -6.81 18.73
N PRO A 5 10.91 -8.12 18.53
CA PRO A 5 12.26 -8.66 18.51
C PRO A 5 13.01 -8.22 17.24
N PRO A 6 14.34 -8.43 17.17
CA PRO A 6 15.07 -8.31 15.91
C PRO A 6 14.41 -9.08 14.77
N VAL A 7 14.57 -8.60 13.54
CA VAL A 7 13.95 -9.21 12.36
C VAL A 7 14.19 -10.72 12.33
N PHE A 8 13.12 -11.50 12.20
CA PHE A 8 13.09 -12.97 12.18
C PHE A 8 13.53 -13.70 13.46
N ALA A 9 13.94 -12.99 14.52
CA ALA A 9 14.21 -13.61 15.81
C ALA A 9 12.90 -13.89 16.59
N PRO A 10 12.81 -15.02 17.30
CA PRO A 10 11.70 -15.24 18.22
C PRO A 10 11.76 -14.23 19.38
N PRO A 11 10.61 -13.85 19.96
CA PRO A 11 10.60 -13.01 21.15
C PRO A 11 11.20 -13.75 22.35
N PRO A 12 11.73 -13.04 23.36
CA PRO A 12 12.20 -13.68 24.58
C PRO A 12 11.05 -14.37 25.32
N SER A 13 11.34 -15.49 25.98
CA SER A 13 10.40 -16.15 26.90
C SER A 13 10.13 -15.26 28.10
N ILE A 14 8.87 -15.16 28.50
CA ILE A 14 8.45 -14.45 29.71
C ILE A 14 8.01 -15.50 30.72
N GLU A 15 8.82 -15.73 31.75
CA GLU A 15 8.55 -16.77 32.76
C GLU A 15 7.39 -16.39 33.68
N ASP A 16 7.24 -15.09 34.01
CA ASP A 16 6.16 -14.57 34.86
C ASP A 16 5.47 -13.34 34.22
N GLU A 17 4.35 -13.58 33.53
CA GLU A 17 3.52 -12.50 32.96
C GLU A 17 3.03 -11.49 34.02
N GLU A 18 2.87 -11.93 35.27
CA GLU A 18 2.48 -11.08 36.40
C GLU A 18 3.58 -10.10 36.81
N GLU A 19 4.85 -10.53 36.76
CA GLU A 19 6.01 -9.70 37.12
C GLU A 19 6.26 -8.62 36.06
N ILE A 20 6.15 -8.98 34.77
CA ILE A 20 6.27 -8.03 33.65
C ILE A 20 4.99 -7.20 33.47
N GLY A 21 3.87 -7.66 34.05
CA GLY A 21 2.62 -6.90 34.10
C GLY A 21 1.88 -6.79 32.77
N LEU A 22 2.07 -7.75 31.85
CA LEU A 22 1.42 -7.75 30.53
C LEU A 22 -0.11 -7.75 30.65
N LYS A 23 -0.68 -8.64 31.47
CA LYS A 23 -2.12 -8.67 31.85
C LYS A 23 -3.07 -8.44 30.67
N GLY A 24 -2.85 -9.11 29.53
CA GLY A 24 -3.71 -8.95 28.35
C GLY A 24 -3.41 -7.71 27.48
N ARG A 25 -2.42 -6.88 27.81
CA ARG A 25 -2.10 -5.61 27.13
C ARG A 25 -0.83 -5.68 26.28
N CYS A 26 -0.64 -6.78 25.57
CA CYS A 26 0.50 -7.01 24.67
C CYS A 26 0.02 -7.35 23.26
N ALA A 27 0.84 -7.04 22.26
CA ALA A 27 0.73 -7.57 20.91
C ALA A 27 2.13 -7.84 20.36
N PHE A 28 2.32 -8.99 19.71
CA PHE A 28 3.54 -9.30 18.98
C PHE A 28 3.58 -8.46 17.70
N SER A 29 4.71 -7.80 17.42
CA SER A 29 4.87 -6.82 16.35
C SER A 29 6.17 -7.03 15.55
N GLY A 30 6.37 -8.22 15.00
CA GLY A 30 7.53 -8.51 14.15
C GLY A 30 7.48 -7.78 12.80
N HIS A 31 8.63 -7.62 12.15
CA HIS A 31 8.71 -7.07 10.79
C HIS A 31 8.91 -8.20 9.78
N TYR A 32 8.39 -8.01 8.57
CA TYR A 32 8.54 -8.97 7.49
C TYR A 32 8.84 -8.27 6.17
N TYR A 33 9.95 -8.65 5.56
CA TYR A 33 10.26 -8.30 4.17
C TYR A 33 10.68 -9.56 3.42
N ASP A 34 10.24 -9.66 2.18
CA ASP A 34 10.78 -10.66 1.26
C ASP A 34 12.26 -10.34 0.98
N GLY A 35 13.15 -11.08 1.63
CA GLY A 35 14.58 -10.79 1.64
C GLY A 35 15.22 -10.79 0.26
N LEU A 36 14.81 -11.68 -0.65
CA LEU A 36 15.38 -11.72 -1.99
C LEU A 36 14.98 -10.47 -2.79
N THR A 37 13.70 -10.11 -2.77
CA THR A 37 13.19 -8.93 -3.47
C THR A 37 13.76 -7.64 -2.87
N LEU A 38 13.86 -7.55 -1.54
CA LEU A 38 14.41 -6.38 -0.86
C LEU A 38 15.89 -6.15 -1.21
N ILE A 39 16.72 -7.20 -1.21
CA ILE A 39 18.16 -7.10 -1.48
C ILE A 39 18.43 -6.84 -2.96
N THR A 40 17.73 -7.55 -3.84
CA THR A 40 17.99 -7.48 -5.30
C THR A 40 17.23 -6.35 -5.99
N ARG A 41 16.25 -5.74 -5.31
CA ARG A 41 15.29 -4.78 -5.89
C ARG A 41 14.69 -5.30 -7.19
N HIS A 42 14.30 -6.57 -7.19
CA HIS A 42 13.81 -7.28 -8.37
C HIS A 42 12.82 -8.39 -7.99
N TRP A 43 11.62 -8.35 -8.57
CA TRP A 43 10.67 -9.46 -8.43
C TRP A 43 11.02 -10.62 -9.37
N SER A 44 11.46 -11.75 -8.82
CA SER A 44 11.95 -12.90 -9.59
C SER A 44 10.92 -14.03 -9.72
N TRP A 45 11.12 -14.91 -10.70
CA TRP A 45 10.34 -16.14 -10.88
C TRP A 45 10.72 -17.26 -9.89
N PHE A 46 11.77 -17.03 -9.09
CA PHE A 46 12.19 -17.87 -7.98
C PHE A 46 12.39 -17.02 -6.71
N ASN A 47 12.31 -17.66 -5.54
CA ASN A 47 12.57 -17.05 -4.24
C ASN A 47 13.17 -18.08 -3.26
N ALA A 48 13.37 -17.74 -1.99
CA ALA A 48 13.83 -18.62 -0.94
C ALA A 48 13.04 -18.40 0.37
N ASP A 49 12.85 -19.48 1.14
CA ASP A 49 12.36 -19.41 2.52
C ASP A 49 13.46 -18.84 3.44
N ALA A 50 13.64 -17.52 3.42
CA ALA A 50 14.70 -16.82 4.15
C ALA A 50 14.60 -17.04 5.67
N LEU A 51 13.39 -16.97 6.24
CA LEU A 51 13.15 -17.25 7.64
C LEU A 51 13.54 -18.69 7.98
N GLY A 52 13.15 -19.66 7.16
CA GLY A 52 13.52 -21.06 7.33
C GLY A 52 15.02 -21.29 7.27
N VAL A 53 15.75 -20.61 6.38
CA VAL A 53 17.22 -20.66 6.33
C VAL A 53 17.83 -20.10 7.62
N ILE A 54 17.39 -18.92 8.06
CA ILE A 54 17.92 -18.25 9.26
C ILE A 54 17.62 -19.07 10.53
N ARG A 55 16.47 -19.74 10.58
CA ARG A 55 16.07 -20.60 11.70
C ARG A 55 16.57 -22.04 11.61
N GLY A 56 17.43 -22.35 10.65
CA GLY A 56 18.03 -23.69 10.53
C GLY A 56 17.04 -24.80 10.17
N LYS A 57 15.92 -24.47 9.52
CA LYS A 57 14.91 -25.44 9.02
C LYS A 57 15.49 -26.37 7.95
N TYR A 58 16.51 -25.92 7.23
CA TYR A 58 17.11 -26.64 6.11
C TYR A 58 18.56 -27.05 6.41
N SER A 59 18.93 -28.28 6.04
CA SER A 59 20.32 -28.75 6.14
C SER A 59 21.25 -28.08 5.13
N SER A 60 20.71 -27.47 4.07
CA SER A 60 21.42 -26.67 3.08
C SER A 60 20.50 -25.58 2.52
N PRO A 61 20.97 -24.34 2.32
CA PRO A 61 20.16 -23.23 1.80
C PRO A 61 19.50 -23.50 0.44
N VAL A 62 20.09 -24.35 -0.40
CA VAL A 62 19.52 -24.70 -1.72
C VAL A 62 18.14 -25.36 -1.58
N LEU A 63 17.88 -26.05 -0.47
CA LEU A 63 16.57 -26.68 -0.20
C LEU A 63 15.47 -25.67 0.14
N ALA A 64 15.84 -24.42 0.42
CA ALA A 64 14.90 -23.34 0.70
C ALA A 64 14.36 -22.69 -0.59
N ALA A 65 14.94 -23.00 -1.76
CA ALA A 65 14.54 -22.40 -3.03
C ALA A 65 13.08 -22.75 -3.40
N LYS A 66 12.35 -21.75 -3.87
CA LYS A 66 10.95 -21.82 -4.30
C LYS A 66 10.86 -21.35 -5.74
N PHE A 67 10.23 -22.13 -6.60
CA PHE A 67 10.14 -21.83 -8.03
C PHE A 67 8.69 -21.65 -8.45
N GLY A 68 8.42 -20.54 -9.13
CA GLY A 68 7.10 -20.16 -9.60
C GLY A 68 6.25 -19.45 -8.54
N GLU A 69 5.42 -18.53 -9.03
CA GLU A 69 4.58 -17.61 -8.24
C GLU A 69 3.81 -18.31 -7.11
N ARG A 70 3.16 -19.45 -7.40
CA ARG A 70 2.39 -20.21 -6.40
C ARG A 70 3.26 -20.73 -5.24
N ALA A 71 4.46 -21.22 -5.53
CA ALA A 71 5.36 -21.73 -4.51
C ALA A 71 5.96 -20.59 -3.68
N ILE A 72 6.27 -19.45 -4.31
CA ILE A 72 6.75 -18.24 -3.65
C ILE A 72 5.68 -17.73 -2.68
N ARG A 73 4.45 -17.45 -3.14
CA ARG A 73 3.36 -16.96 -2.30
C ARG A 73 3.05 -17.90 -1.13
N LYS A 74 3.01 -19.21 -1.37
CA LYS A 74 2.84 -20.21 -0.29
C LYS A 74 3.98 -20.12 0.73
N SER A 75 5.22 -19.94 0.28
CA SER A 75 6.38 -19.79 1.17
C SER A 75 6.33 -18.50 1.99
N LEU A 76 5.88 -17.38 1.41
CA LEU A 76 5.71 -16.12 2.14
C LEU A 76 4.62 -16.27 3.22
N GLN A 77 3.50 -16.92 2.87
CA GLN A 77 2.41 -17.22 3.80
C GLN A 77 2.87 -18.15 4.95
N GLU A 78 3.62 -19.21 4.66
CA GLU A 78 4.18 -20.11 5.68
C GLU A 78 5.12 -19.36 6.64
N GLN A 79 5.96 -18.46 6.12
CA GLN A 79 6.87 -17.66 6.93
C GLN A 79 6.13 -16.71 7.88
N LEU A 80 5.08 -16.03 7.39
CA LEU A 80 4.22 -15.20 8.22
C LEU A 80 3.43 -16.00 9.26
N GLY A 81 3.04 -17.23 8.92
CA GLY A 81 2.45 -18.18 9.88
C GLY A 81 3.41 -18.51 11.02
N ILE A 82 4.70 -18.75 10.71
CA ILE A 82 5.74 -18.96 11.73
C ILE A 82 5.88 -17.74 12.65
N LEU A 83 5.89 -16.52 12.09
CA LEU A 83 5.96 -15.30 12.91
C LEU A 83 4.71 -15.11 13.78
N LYS A 84 3.53 -15.51 13.30
CA LYS A 84 2.31 -15.52 14.11
C LYS A 84 2.41 -16.51 15.27
N ASP A 85 2.94 -17.70 15.02
CA ASP A 85 3.11 -18.73 16.04
C ASP A 85 4.15 -18.34 17.10
N ASP A 86 5.14 -17.52 16.76
CA ASP A 86 6.12 -17.00 17.73
C ASP A 86 5.46 -16.21 18.87
N ALA A 87 4.32 -15.56 18.62
CA ALA A 87 3.56 -14.85 19.64
C ALA A 87 3.15 -15.77 20.80
N LEU A 88 2.98 -17.08 20.56
CA LEU A 88 2.64 -18.07 21.60
C LEU A 88 3.74 -18.20 22.67
N THR A 89 4.98 -17.83 22.35
CA THR A 89 6.07 -17.74 23.35
C THR A 89 5.80 -16.67 24.41
N LEU A 90 5.03 -15.63 24.04
CA LEU A 90 4.58 -14.57 24.94
C LEU A 90 3.24 -14.89 25.60
N GLY A 91 2.47 -15.84 25.03
CA GLY A 91 1.09 -16.15 25.41
C GLY A 91 0.11 -15.97 24.24
N PRO A 92 -1.22 -16.16 24.44
CA PRO A 92 -2.23 -16.05 23.39
C PRO A 92 -2.55 -14.58 23.03
N TYR A 93 -1.52 -13.80 22.69
CA TYR A 93 -1.61 -12.39 22.34
C TYR A 93 -1.85 -12.16 20.84
N PRO A 94 -2.46 -11.03 20.44
CA PRO A 94 -2.59 -10.66 19.03
C PRO A 94 -1.24 -10.49 18.34
N THR A 95 -1.21 -10.82 17.06
CA THR A 95 -0.06 -10.58 16.17
C THR A 95 -0.40 -9.51 15.16
N ILE A 96 0.47 -8.52 15.04
CA ILE A 96 0.54 -7.57 13.95
C ILE A 96 1.92 -7.68 13.29
N ILE A 97 2.00 -7.55 11.97
CA ILE A 97 3.28 -7.30 11.29
C ILE A 97 3.49 -5.80 11.27
N GLY A 98 4.40 -5.31 12.12
CA GLY A 98 4.65 -3.88 12.33
C GLY A 98 5.21 -3.17 11.09
N GLU A 99 5.91 -3.89 10.24
CA GLU A 99 6.38 -3.38 8.95
C GLU A 99 6.38 -4.49 7.91
N ILE A 100 5.80 -4.20 6.75
CA ILE A 100 5.87 -5.01 5.54
C ILE A 100 5.88 -4.10 4.31
N GLY A 101 6.68 -4.41 3.30
CA GLY A 101 6.78 -3.53 2.12
C GLY A 101 7.63 -4.12 1.01
N THR A 102 7.80 -3.33 -0.05
CA THR A 102 8.63 -3.68 -1.21
C THR A 102 9.31 -2.42 -1.75
N PRO A 103 10.55 -2.51 -2.26
CA PRO A 103 11.19 -1.37 -2.89
C PRO A 103 10.47 -0.98 -4.19
N PHE A 104 10.31 0.32 -4.44
CA PHE A 104 9.72 0.86 -5.66
C PHE A 104 10.76 1.17 -6.75
N ASP A 105 12.02 1.33 -6.37
CA ASP A 105 13.16 1.57 -7.25
C ASP A 105 13.71 0.27 -7.90
N MET A 106 12.81 -0.65 -8.24
CA MET A 106 13.17 -1.92 -8.86
C MET A 106 13.74 -1.75 -10.27
N ASP A 107 14.58 -2.71 -10.68
CA ASP A 107 15.20 -2.78 -12.02
C ASP A 107 15.86 -1.46 -12.45
N ASP A 108 16.77 -0.94 -11.63
CA ASP A 108 17.46 0.32 -11.90
C ASP A 108 16.48 1.48 -12.17
N LYS A 109 15.34 1.50 -11.45
CA LYS A 109 14.30 2.53 -11.54
C LYS A 109 13.56 2.54 -12.89
N ARG A 110 13.32 1.36 -13.46
CA ARG A 110 12.58 1.19 -14.72
C ARG A 110 11.21 1.87 -14.70
N SER A 111 10.45 1.75 -13.62
CA SER A 111 9.13 2.38 -13.47
C SER A 111 9.21 3.92 -13.47
N TYR A 112 10.39 4.51 -13.30
CA TYR A 112 10.61 5.96 -13.37
C TYR A 112 10.98 6.40 -14.80
N GLY A 113 11.14 5.42 -15.72
CA GLY A 113 11.48 5.62 -17.12
C GLY A 113 12.97 5.74 -17.41
N TRP A 114 13.84 5.38 -16.45
CA TRP A 114 15.28 5.66 -16.52
C TRP A 114 16.07 4.66 -17.39
N THR A 115 15.52 3.48 -17.64
CA THR A 115 16.25 2.38 -18.31
C THR A 115 15.91 2.20 -19.79
N ASP A 116 14.84 2.83 -20.25
CA ASP A 116 14.10 2.42 -21.45
C ASP A 116 13.52 3.62 -22.22
N GLY A 117 14.10 4.81 -22.01
CA GLY A 117 13.65 6.03 -22.69
C GLY A 117 12.23 6.47 -22.29
N GLY A 118 11.76 6.07 -21.11
CA GLY A 118 10.42 6.41 -20.60
C GLY A 118 9.29 5.47 -21.04
N LYS A 119 9.57 4.39 -21.77
CA LYS A 119 8.59 3.40 -22.24
C LYS A 119 7.74 2.82 -21.10
N TRP A 120 8.34 2.57 -19.94
CA TRP A 120 7.72 1.95 -18.77
C TRP A 120 7.50 2.96 -17.62
N LYS A 121 7.50 4.27 -17.90
CA LYS A 121 7.28 5.29 -16.88
C LYS A 121 5.87 5.17 -16.29
N GLY A 122 5.78 5.08 -14.96
CA GLY A 122 4.53 4.89 -14.22
C GLY A 122 4.06 3.43 -14.13
N GLU A 123 4.81 2.48 -14.72
CA GLU A 123 4.44 1.07 -14.71
C GLU A 123 4.99 0.34 -13.49
N TYR A 124 4.15 0.22 -12.47
CA TYR A 124 4.48 -0.39 -11.18
C TYR A 124 4.09 -1.87 -11.07
N SER A 125 3.88 -2.58 -12.18
CA SER A 125 3.35 -3.95 -12.17
C SER A 125 4.25 -4.96 -11.43
N ARG A 126 5.58 -4.76 -11.41
CA ARG A 126 6.50 -5.65 -10.68
C ARG A 126 6.45 -5.41 -9.17
N GLN A 127 6.42 -4.13 -8.79
CA GLN A 127 6.25 -3.67 -7.41
C GLN A 127 4.90 -4.11 -6.86
N GLU A 128 3.83 -3.97 -7.65
CA GLU A 128 2.49 -4.44 -7.30
C GLU A 128 2.45 -5.94 -7.07
N ARG A 129 3.07 -6.74 -7.95
CA ARG A 129 3.17 -8.20 -7.76
C ARG A 129 3.94 -8.57 -6.50
N ALA A 130 5.07 -7.92 -6.24
CA ALA A 130 5.89 -8.20 -5.06
C ALA A 130 5.18 -7.81 -3.75
N LEU A 131 4.54 -6.63 -3.74
CA LEU A 131 3.77 -6.16 -2.60
C LEU A 131 2.55 -7.04 -2.36
N ASP A 132 1.76 -7.34 -3.39
CA ASP A 132 0.61 -8.26 -3.30
C ASP A 132 1.03 -9.63 -2.78
N ALA A 133 2.11 -10.22 -3.29
CA ALA A 133 2.59 -11.52 -2.82
C ALA A 133 2.94 -11.50 -1.32
N SER A 134 3.53 -10.40 -0.85
CA SER A 134 3.89 -10.20 0.57
C SER A 134 2.65 -10.02 1.44
N LEU A 135 1.73 -9.13 1.05
CA LEU A 135 0.50 -8.84 1.82
C LEU A 135 -0.47 -10.02 1.80
N ASN A 136 -0.60 -10.75 0.69
CA ASN A 136 -1.38 -11.98 0.59
C ASN A 136 -0.81 -13.09 1.48
N GLY A 137 0.46 -13.04 1.85
CA GLY A 137 1.03 -13.94 2.86
C GLY A 137 0.42 -13.74 4.26
N ALA A 138 -0.13 -12.57 4.56
CA ALA A 138 -0.85 -12.31 5.81
C ALA A 138 -2.29 -12.84 5.79
N ASP A 139 -2.83 -13.11 4.59
CA ASP A 139 -4.16 -13.68 4.37
C ASP A 139 -4.16 -15.21 4.58
N GLY A 140 -5.27 -15.85 4.21
CA GLY A 140 -5.60 -17.25 4.44
C GLY A 140 -5.89 -17.50 5.90
N GLY A 141 -5.50 -18.69 6.39
CA GLY A 141 -5.60 -19.06 7.80
C GLY A 141 -4.70 -18.24 8.74
N ASN A 142 -3.79 -17.43 8.18
CA ASN A 142 -2.99 -16.50 8.98
C ASN A 142 -3.86 -15.37 9.51
N ALA A 143 -4.67 -14.72 8.67
CA ALA A 143 -5.50 -13.57 9.01
C ALA A 143 -4.76 -12.56 9.94
N ILE A 144 -3.52 -12.24 9.57
CA ILE A 144 -2.63 -11.38 10.37
C ILE A 144 -2.87 -9.92 9.98
N SER A 145 -2.97 -9.04 10.98
CA SER A 145 -2.97 -7.59 10.73
C SER A 145 -1.57 -7.11 10.38
N PHE A 146 -1.44 -6.08 9.55
CA PHE A 146 -0.13 -5.56 9.17
C PHE A 146 -0.17 -4.05 8.91
N THR A 147 0.99 -3.43 8.93
CA THR A 147 1.23 -2.03 8.57
C THR A 147 2.23 -1.95 7.42
N VAL A 148 1.79 -1.37 6.30
CA VAL A 148 2.62 -1.27 5.09
C VAL A 148 3.62 -0.11 5.24
N TRP A 149 4.89 -0.40 5.01
CA TRP A 149 5.98 0.58 4.99
C TRP A 149 6.21 1.03 3.53
N THR A 150 6.00 2.29 3.14
CA THR A 150 5.61 3.45 3.97
C THR A 150 4.90 4.56 3.20
N TYR A 151 4.32 5.55 3.88
CA TYR A 151 3.83 6.79 3.25
C TYR A 151 4.80 7.95 3.57
N CYS A 152 5.55 8.38 2.56
CA CYS A 152 6.58 9.43 2.63
C CYS A 152 6.23 10.48 1.56
N PRO A 153 5.51 11.56 1.92
CA PRO A 153 4.97 12.52 0.96
C PRO A 153 6.06 13.39 0.29
N ASP A 154 7.27 13.37 0.81
CA ASP A 154 8.47 14.02 0.26
C ASP A 154 9.36 13.06 -0.54
N SER A 155 8.93 11.81 -0.71
CA SER A 155 9.61 10.84 -1.58
C SER A 155 9.68 11.34 -3.02
N SER A 156 10.82 11.13 -3.68
CA SER A 156 11.03 11.44 -5.09
C SER A 156 11.70 10.29 -5.85
N HIS A 157 11.51 10.21 -7.16
CA HIS A 157 12.16 9.21 -8.01
C HIS A 157 13.69 9.33 -7.94
N GLN A 158 14.20 10.55 -7.73
CA GLN A 158 15.64 10.79 -7.67
C GLN A 158 16.26 10.25 -6.39
N TRP A 159 15.71 10.63 -5.23
CA TRP A 159 16.35 10.44 -3.93
C TRP A 159 15.65 9.43 -3.02
N GLY A 160 14.54 8.82 -3.48
CA GLY A 160 13.70 7.98 -2.63
C GLY A 160 13.11 8.81 -1.49
N ASP A 161 13.17 8.28 -0.28
CA ASP A 161 12.77 8.91 0.98
C ASP A 161 13.71 10.04 1.46
N GLY A 162 14.79 10.32 0.72
CA GLY A 162 15.80 11.32 1.09
C GLY A 162 16.75 10.86 2.21
N TRP A 163 16.64 9.62 2.67
CA TRP A 163 17.43 9.03 3.75
C TRP A 163 18.01 7.67 3.32
N ASN A 164 19.24 7.69 2.80
CA ASN A 164 19.97 6.52 2.28
C ASN A 164 19.50 5.99 0.91
N MET A 165 18.75 6.79 0.15
CA MET A 165 18.28 6.44 -1.21
C MET A 165 17.31 5.26 -1.23
N GLU A 166 16.68 4.91 -0.11
CA GLU A 166 15.66 3.87 -0.09
C GLU A 166 14.36 4.43 -0.66
N ASP A 167 13.63 3.62 -1.42
CA ASP A 167 12.32 4.02 -1.92
C ASP A 167 11.32 2.90 -1.69
N LEU A 168 10.62 2.96 -0.57
CA LEU A 168 9.52 2.05 -0.24
C LEU A 168 8.18 2.77 -0.20
N SER A 169 8.13 4.03 -0.66
CA SER A 169 6.94 4.82 -0.40
C SER A 169 5.77 4.45 -1.33
N LEU A 170 4.57 4.36 -0.78
CA LEU A 170 3.33 4.08 -1.50
C LEU A 170 2.87 5.25 -2.36
N TRP A 171 3.50 6.41 -2.24
CA TRP A 171 3.14 7.62 -2.96
C TRP A 171 4.37 8.41 -3.39
N SER A 172 4.29 9.13 -4.50
CA SER A 172 5.30 10.09 -4.96
C SER A 172 4.65 11.23 -5.73
N ALA A 173 5.12 12.46 -5.50
CA ALA A 173 4.66 13.63 -6.23
C ALA A 173 5.01 13.56 -7.73
N ASP A 174 6.12 12.89 -8.06
CA ASP A 174 6.60 12.70 -9.45
C ASP A 174 5.64 11.85 -10.30
N ASP A 175 4.74 11.09 -9.66
CA ASP A 175 3.72 10.26 -10.29
C ASP A 175 2.34 10.93 -10.37
N VAL A 176 2.20 12.17 -9.88
CA VAL A 176 0.98 12.95 -10.09
C VAL A 176 0.99 13.50 -11.53
N PRO A 177 -0.07 13.28 -12.33
CA PRO A 177 -0.13 13.79 -13.69
C PRO A 177 0.02 15.31 -13.73
N ASN A 178 1.04 15.81 -14.43
CA ASN A 178 1.23 17.24 -14.63
C ASN A 178 0.34 17.71 -15.80
N ASP A 179 -0.66 18.57 -15.54
CA ASP A 179 -1.69 18.97 -16.51
C ASP A 179 -1.11 19.61 -17.80
N ARG A 180 0.12 20.12 -17.76
CA ARG A 180 0.84 20.65 -18.93
C ARG A 180 1.11 19.61 -20.03
N ALA A 181 1.20 18.33 -19.70
CA ALA A 181 1.42 17.26 -20.69
C ALA A 181 0.13 16.88 -21.44
N ARG A 182 -1.06 17.16 -20.88
CA ARG A 182 -2.34 16.87 -21.54
C ARG A 182 -2.68 17.87 -22.65
N SER A 183 -2.17 19.10 -22.59
CA SER A 183 -2.41 20.11 -23.64
C SER A 183 -1.65 19.83 -24.94
N ASP A 184 -0.53 19.13 -24.90
CA ASP A 184 0.29 18.89 -26.09
C ASP A 184 -0.25 17.76 -26.98
N VAL A 185 -0.95 16.78 -26.40
CA VAL A 185 -1.58 15.69 -27.16
C VAL A 185 -2.80 16.19 -27.97
N PHE A 186 -3.46 17.26 -27.53
CA PHE A 186 -4.59 17.87 -28.24
C PHE A 186 -4.18 19.00 -29.21
N SER A 187 -2.89 19.39 -29.27
CA SER A 187 -2.39 20.41 -30.19
C SER A 187 -1.81 19.86 -31.51
N GLY A 188 -2.10 18.60 -31.83
CA GLY A 188 -1.82 18.02 -33.14
C GLY A 188 -2.71 18.64 -34.23
N THR A 189 -2.33 19.80 -34.77
CA THR A 189 -2.34 20.20 -36.20
C THR A 189 -2.13 21.72 -36.31
N ARG A 190 -0.89 22.19 -36.28
CA ARG A 190 -0.48 23.41 -37.02
C ARG A 190 1.02 23.39 -37.31
N ARG A 191 1.33 22.76 -38.43
CA ARG A 191 2.61 22.81 -39.12
C ARG A 191 2.92 24.27 -39.50
N SER A 192 3.84 24.91 -38.80
CA SER A 192 4.43 26.19 -39.21
C SER A 192 5.94 26.01 -39.40
N THR A 193 6.33 25.90 -40.67
CA THR A 193 7.71 25.99 -41.13
C THR A 193 8.32 27.35 -40.74
N LYS A 194 9.41 27.35 -39.96
CA LYS A 194 10.41 28.42 -40.03
C LYS A 194 11.81 27.83 -40.14
N ARG A 195 12.55 28.47 -41.04
CA ARG A 195 13.77 28.03 -41.71
C ARG A 195 14.97 28.72 -41.05
N GLY A 196 15.95 27.92 -40.64
CA GLY A 196 17.40 28.18 -40.64
C GLY A 196 18.00 29.36 -39.85
N ARG A 197 18.85 29.03 -38.87
CA ARG A 197 20.21 29.62 -38.71
C ARG A 197 21.06 28.83 -37.69
N ILE A 198 22.25 28.37 -38.11
CA ILE A 198 23.48 28.01 -37.35
C ILE A 198 24.64 28.51 -38.27
N PRO A 199 25.91 28.75 -37.85
CA PRO A 199 26.56 28.34 -36.59
C PRO A 199 27.53 29.35 -35.94
N GLU A 200 28.05 28.99 -34.75
CA GLU A 200 29.48 28.93 -34.32
C GLU A 200 29.55 28.83 -32.76
N GLU A 201 30.01 27.69 -32.22
CA GLU A 201 31.37 27.36 -31.65
C GLU A 201 31.36 27.50 -30.11
N GLU A 202 31.27 26.39 -29.38
CA GLU A 202 32.35 25.59 -28.76
C GLU A 202 32.98 26.23 -27.50
N GLU A 203 32.67 25.66 -26.33
CA GLU A 203 33.64 25.49 -25.24
C GLU A 203 33.25 24.23 -24.44
N GLU A 204 34.15 23.25 -24.49
CA GLU A 204 34.10 21.96 -23.78
C GLU A 204 34.58 22.15 -22.34
N ASP A 205 33.79 21.71 -21.35
CA ASP A 205 34.30 21.40 -20.01
C ASP A 205 34.16 19.90 -19.75
N VAL A 206 35.21 19.18 -20.13
CA VAL A 206 35.47 17.78 -19.77
C VAL A 206 36.06 17.72 -18.36
N ALA A 207 35.23 17.32 -17.38
CA ALA A 207 35.71 16.85 -16.08
C ALA A 207 35.34 15.37 -15.89
N SER A 208 36.12 14.52 -16.57
CA SER A 208 36.34 13.14 -16.16
C SER A 208 37.25 13.15 -14.92
N MET A 209 36.78 12.61 -13.80
CA MET A 209 37.71 12.04 -12.82
C MET A 209 37.08 10.85 -12.10
N TYR A 210 37.44 9.67 -12.60
CA TYR A 210 37.42 8.42 -11.86
C TYR A 210 38.09 8.62 -10.48
N GLY A 211 37.30 8.53 -9.42
CA GLY A 211 37.75 8.44 -8.03
C GLY A 211 37.47 7.04 -7.50
N ILE A 212 38.49 6.19 -7.52
CA ILE A 212 38.52 4.87 -6.89
C ILE A 212 38.33 5.03 -5.37
N GLY A 213 37.30 4.39 -4.82
CA GLY A 213 37.14 4.11 -3.38
C GLY A 213 36.14 2.95 -3.24
N ARG A 214 36.60 1.71 -3.41
CA ARG A 214 36.86 0.75 -2.30
C ARG A 214 35.70 0.64 -1.31
N ASP A 215 34.94 -0.43 -1.52
CA ASP A 215 34.31 -1.34 -0.56
C ASP A 215 34.45 -0.97 0.92
N ASP A 216 33.32 -0.82 1.61
CA ASP A 216 33.03 -1.55 2.85
C ASP A 216 31.58 -1.29 3.31
N SER A 217 30.72 -2.27 3.09
CA SER A 217 29.54 -2.52 3.92
C SER A 217 29.27 -4.02 3.90
N GLN A 218 30.13 -4.78 4.57
CA GLN A 218 29.91 -6.19 4.83
C GLN A 218 28.89 -6.34 5.96
N ALA A 219 27.75 -6.93 5.62
CA ALA A 219 26.89 -7.59 6.60
C ALA A 219 27.70 -8.72 7.25
N VAL A 220 28.03 -8.57 8.53
CA VAL A 220 28.81 -9.56 9.28
C VAL A 220 27.95 -10.78 9.58
N LEU A 221 28.15 -11.83 8.78
CA LEU A 221 27.82 -13.22 9.14
C LEU A 221 28.91 -13.74 10.09
N LEU A 222 28.56 -13.96 11.35
CA LEU A 222 29.45 -14.55 12.36
C LEU A 222 29.77 -16.02 12.04
N LYS A 223 31.04 -16.27 11.68
CA LYS A 223 31.66 -17.60 11.68
C LYS A 223 32.24 -17.87 13.08
N ASN A 224 31.93 -19.05 13.60
CA ASN A 224 32.32 -19.52 14.92
C ASN A 224 33.80 -19.98 14.95
N ASN A 225 34.63 -19.46 15.87
CA ASN A 225 35.60 -20.29 16.62
C ASN A 225 36.29 -19.57 17.82
N ASN A 226 36.49 -20.38 18.86
CA ASN A 226 37.07 -20.14 20.19
C ASN A 226 38.32 -19.24 20.29
N ASN A 227 38.30 -18.22 21.18
CA ASN A 227 38.97 -18.22 22.49
C ASN A 227 39.02 -16.80 23.13
N SER A 228 38.46 -16.73 24.34
CA SER A 228 38.85 -15.88 25.48
C SER A 228 38.65 -14.35 25.45
N THR A 229 38.13 -13.90 26.60
CA THR A 229 38.15 -12.57 27.23
C THR A 229 37.02 -11.57 26.90
N LYS A 230 36.32 -11.22 27.99
CA LYS A 230 35.17 -10.34 28.13
C LYS A 230 35.55 -8.87 27.93
N VAL A 231 34.72 -8.10 27.21
CA VAL A 231 34.26 -6.76 27.61
C VAL A 231 32.88 -6.53 26.97
N PHE A 232 31.86 -6.25 27.80
CA PHE A 232 30.54 -5.82 27.35
C PHE A 232 30.54 -4.31 27.10
N SER A 233 30.12 -3.87 25.91
CA SER A 233 29.62 -2.50 25.69
C SER A 233 28.56 -2.54 24.59
N ALA A 234 27.29 -2.34 24.97
CA ALA A 234 26.19 -2.14 24.05
C ALA A 234 26.21 -0.70 23.52
N PRO A 235 26.07 -0.43 22.21
CA PRO A 235 25.81 0.91 21.73
C PRO A 235 24.31 1.20 21.79
N SER A 236 23.90 1.96 22.80
CA SER A 236 22.65 2.73 22.77
C SER A 236 22.92 4.02 21.99
N ALA A 237 22.41 4.14 20.76
CA ALA A 237 22.45 5.39 20.02
C ALA A 237 21.11 6.12 20.15
N LEU A 238 20.97 6.89 21.23
CA LEU A 238 20.03 8.02 21.29
C LEU A 238 20.72 9.21 20.62
N SER A 239 20.36 9.51 19.38
CA SER A 239 20.82 10.72 18.70
C SER A 239 19.87 11.87 19.01
N SER A 240 20.27 12.72 19.95
CA SER A 240 19.68 14.06 20.14
C SER A 240 20.07 14.95 18.96
N LEU A 241 19.15 15.20 18.03
CA LEU A 241 19.35 16.15 16.93
C LEU A 241 19.11 17.59 17.43
N SER A 242 20.17 18.40 17.40
CA SER A 242 20.05 19.86 17.48
C SER A 242 19.42 20.38 16.18
N VAL A 243 18.23 20.95 16.26
CA VAL A 243 17.55 21.62 15.15
C VAL A 243 18.37 22.86 14.77
N SER A 244 19.21 22.72 13.73
CA SER A 244 19.74 23.86 13.01
C SER A 244 18.71 24.23 11.95
N ASN A 245 18.20 25.46 12.02
CA ASN A 245 17.17 25.98 11.15
C ASN A 245 17.72 26.21 9.74
N SER A 246 17.93 25.14 8.98
CA SER A 246 18.18 25.19 7.54
C SER A 246 16.84 25.21 6.83
N THR A 247 16.46 26.38 6.32
CA THR A 247 15.33 26.55 5.40
C THR A 247 15.64 25.77 4.13
N VAL A 248 15.16 24.52 4.07
CA VAL A 248 15.06 23.76 2.82
C VAL A 248 14.02 24.47 1.98
N ASN A 249 14.44 24.97 0.81
CA ASN A 249 13.52 25.48 -0.20
C ASN A 249 12.66 24.32 -0.70
N TYR A 250 11.47 24.17 -0.12
CA TYR A 250 10.41 23.40 -0.75
C TYR A 250 10.17 24.03 -2.14
N PRO A 251 10.08 23.24 -3.22
CA PRO A 251 9.31 23.69 -4.37
C PRO A 251 7.87 23.81 -3.87
N SER A 252 7.51 25.01 -3.42
CA SER A 252 6.13 25.45 -3.27
C SER A 252 5.52 25.56 -4.67
N GLU A 253 5.43 24.45 -5.40
CA GLU A 253 4.37 24.31 -6.37
C GLU A 253 3.13 24.00 -5.53
N THR A 254 2.43 25.05 -5.09
CA THR A 254 1.01 24.95 -4.75
C THR A 254 0.37 24.12 -5.86
N TRP A 255 -0.16 22.94 -5.50
CA TRP A 255 -0.88 22.06 -6.40
C TRP A 255 -1.78 22.91 -7.32
N ASN A 256 -1.73 22.63 -8.62
CA ASN A 256 -2.54 23.39 -9.58
C ASN A 256 -4.01 23.35 -9.15
N ASP A 257 -4.70 24.49 -9.21
CA ASP A 257 -6.11 24.60 -8.82
C ASP A 257 -6.97 23.58 -9.58
N ASP A 258 -6.60 23.27 -10.83
CA ASP A 258 -7.26 22.24 -11.66
C ASP A 258 -7.09 20.83 -11.09
N THR A 259 -5.91 20.50 -10.54
CA THR A 259 -5.65 19.20 -9.90
C THR A 259 -6.49 19.05 -8.63
N ILE A 260 -6.53 20.09 -7.80
CA ILE A 260 -7.37 20.12 -6.59
C ILE A 260 -8.85 19.99 -6.97
N LEU A 261 -9.30 20.71 -8.01
CA LEU A 261 -10.68 20.63 -8.50
C LEU A 261 -11.01 19.23 -9.00
N ARG A 262 -10.11 18.58 -9.76
CA ARG A 262 -10.28 17.20 -10.22
C ARG A 262 -10.44 16.24 -9.05
N TRP A 263 -9.57 16.31 -8.05
CA TRP A 263 -9.66 15.50 -6.83
C TRP A 263 -10.93 15.75 -6.02
N ARG A 264 -11.48 16.97 -6.05
CA ARG A 264 -12.81 17.25 -5.46
C ARG A 264 -13.95 16.62 -6.24
N THR A 265 -13.81 16.51 -7.56
CA THR A 265 -14.87 15.97 -8.43
C THR A 265 -14.87 14.45 -8.56
N ASN A 266 -13.69 13.82 -8.52
CA ASN A 266 -13.55 12.38 -8.68
C ASN A 266 -12.74 11.75 -7.53
N PRO A 267 -13.40 11.00 -6.63
CA PRO A 267 -12.77 10.22 -5.59
C PRO A 267 -11.65 9.30 -6.04
N TYR A 268 -11.86 8.69 -7.20
CA TYR A 268 -10.97 7.66 -7.71
C TYR A 268 -9.62 8.27 -8.10
N ASP A 269 -9.67 9.42 -8.78
CA ASP A 269 -8.48 10.18 -9.17
C ASP A 269 -7.69 10.63 -7.92
N PHE A 270 -8.38 11.14 -6.89
CA PHE A 270 -7.72 11.52 -5.63
C PHE A 270 -6.98 10.36 -4.95
N LEU A 271 -7.57 9.15 -4.97
CA LEU A 271 -6.98 7.98 -4.31
C LEU A 271 -5.88 7.30 -5.12
N THR A 272 -5.82 7.54 -6.43
CA THR A 272 -4.91 6.83 -7.34
C THR A 272 -3.77 7.70 -7.88
N GLU A 273 -3.92 9.02 -7.91
CA GLU A 273 -2.88 9.91 -8.42
C GLU A 273 -1.69 10.03 -7.46
N GLY A 274 -0.49 9.78 -8.01
CA GLY A 274 0.74 9.68 -7.24
C GLY A 274 0.87 8.37 -6.44
N ALA A 275 -0.19 7.58 -6.31
CA ALA A 275 -0.16 6.30 -5.60
C ALA A 275 0.51 5.22 -6.45
N ARG A 276 1.43 4.48 -5.83
CA ARG A 276 2.26 3.46 -6.49
C ARG A 276 1.84 2.09 -6.02
N ALA A 277 1.53 1.17 -6.95
CA ALA A 277 1.01 -0.16 -6.65
C ALA A 277 -0.24 -0.16 -5.73
N VAL A 278 -1.12 0.84 -5.90
CA VAL A 278 -2.29 1.07 -5.02
C VAL A 278 -3.23 -0.13 -4.91
N ARG A 279 -3.36 -0.94 -5.97
CA ARG A 279 -4.18 -2.16 -5.96
C ARG A 279 -3.65 -3.19 -4.95
N ALA A 280 -2.33 -3.26 -4.75
CA ALA A 280 -1.75 -4.21 -3.80
C ALA A 280 -2.12 -3.89 -2.36
N PHE A 281 -2.08 -2.63 -1.94
CA PHE A 281 -2.30 -2.26 -0.53
C PHE A 281 -3.71 -1.74 -0.20
N ALA A 282 -4.45 -1.17 -1.16
CA ALA A 282 -5.85 -0.78 -0.97
C ALA A 282 -6.75 -2.00 -1.13
N ARG A 283 -6.83 -2.82 -0.09
CA ARG A 283 -7.49 -4.14 -0.08
C ARG A 283 -8.76 -4.11 0.77
N PRO A 284 -9.78 -4.92 0.42
CA PRO A 284 -10.92 -5.13 1.31
C PRO A 284 -10.48 -5.80 2.61
N PHE A 285 -11.03 -5.36 3.74
CA PHE A 285 -10.59 -5.84 5.06
C PHE A 285 -11.73 -5.80 6.09
N PRO A 286 -11.89 -6.84 6.93
CA PRO A 286 -12.85 -6.81 8.04
C PRO A 286 -12.41 -5.83 9.14
N VAL A 287 -13.16 -4.74 9.30
CA VAL A 287 -12.89 -3.68 10.29
C VAL A 287 -13.50 -4.04 11.65
N LYS A 288 -14.71 -4.62 11.64
CA LYS A 288 -15.40 -5.12 12.83
C LYS A 288 -15.97 -6.49 12.54
N ILE A 289 -15.86 -7.42 13.48
CA ILE A 289 -16.31 -8.80 13.30
C ILE A 289 -17.10 -9.24 14.53
N VAL A 290 -18.25 -9.87 14.29
CA VAL A 290 -19.00 -10.61 15.29
C VAL A 290 -18.55 -12.07 15.22
N GLY A 291 -17.53 -12.44 15.98
CA GLY A 291 -16.89 -13.76 15.91
C GLY A 291 -15.38 -13.67 15.77
N LYS A 292 -14.76 -14.71 15.23
CA LYS A 292 -13.33 -14.77 14.93
C LYS A 292 -13.09 -15.10 13.47
N VAL A 293 -12.28 -14.29 12.80
CA VAL A 293 -11.86 -14.56 11.42
C VAL A 293 -11.06 -15.87 11.38
N LYS A 294 -11.49 -16.78 10.51
CA LYS A 294 -10.86 -18.07 10.26
C LYS A 294 -9.98 -18.03 9.02
N ASP A 295 -10.45 -17.36 7.97
CA ASP A 295 -9.79 -17.30 6.67
C ASP A 295 -10.14 -15.98 5.97
N ILE A 296 -9.14 -15.34 5.36
CA ILE A 296 -9.31 -14.18 4.47
C ILE A 296 -8.67 -14.54 3.14
N GLN A 297 -9.30 -14.22 2.01
CA GLN A 297 -8.68 -14.36 0.70
C GLN A 297 -8.99 -13.13 -0.13
N PHE A 298 -7.98 -12.58 -0.78
CA PHE A 298 -8.17 -11.52 -1.75
C PHE A 298 -7.32 -11.79 -2.99
N ASP A 299 -7.95 -11.70 -4.16
CA ASP A 299 -7.30 -11.80 -5.47
C ASP A 299 -7.50 -10.51 -6.25
N ILE A 300 -6.40 -9.79 -6.48
CA ILE A 300 -6.36 -8.52 -7.22
C ILE A 300 -6.78 -8.70 -8.69
N LYS A 301 -6.48 -9.85 -9.30
CA LYS A 301 -6.74 -10.06 -10.73
C LYS A 301 -8.21 -10.29 -11.05
N SER A 302 -8.94 -10.86 -10.10
CA SER A 302 -10.38 -11.09 -10.21
C SER A 302 -11.20 -10.07 -9.42
N SER A 303 -10.54 -9.21 -8.62
CA SER A 303 -11.16 -8.34 -7.61
C SER A 303 -12.14 -9.12 -6.73
N GLU A 304 -11.73 -10.33 -6.33
CA GLU A 304 -12.55 -11.24 -5.53
C GLU A 304 -12.00 -11.28 -4.11
N PHE A 305 -12.87 -10.97 -3.15
CA PHE A 305 -12.61 -11.03 -1.72
C PHE A 305 -13.51 -12.06 -1.07
N LYS A 306 -12.95 -12.86 -0.17
CA LYS A 306 -13.67 -13.85 0.62
C LYS A 306 -13.21 -13.78 2.06
N VAL A 307 -14.15 -13.79 2.99
CA VAL A 307 -13.87 -13.92 4.42
C VAL A 307 -14.73 -15.00 5.03
N CYS A 308 -14.12 -15.84 5.85
CA CYS A 308 -14.80 -16.85 6.66
C CYS A 308 -14.66 -16.48 8.14
N VAL A 309 -15.80 -16.40 8.83
CA VAL A 309 -15.89 -16.08 10.25
C VAL A 309 -16.46 -17.29 10.99
N ARG A 310 -15.79 -17.69 12.07
CA ARG A 310 -16.31 -18.66 13.04
C ARG A 310 -16.96 -17.90 14.19
N VAL A 311 -18.20 -18.27 14.50
CA VAL A 311 -19.04 -17.58 15.49
C VAL A 311 -19.42 -18.57 16.58
N ARG A 312 -19.13 -18.20 17.82
CA ARG A 312 -19.44 -18.93 19.05
C ARG A 312 -20.57 -18.22 19.81
N ALA A 313 -21.17 -18.93 20.76
CA ALA A 313 -22.22 -18.35 21.61
C ALA A 313 -21.72 -17.16 22.45
N GLU A 314 -20.44 -17.16 22.83
CA GLU A 314 -19.77 -16.07 23.55
C GLU A 314 -19.50 -14.82 22.70
N ASP A 315 -19.55 -14.94 21.37
CA ASP A 315 -19.31 -13.82 20.45
C ASP A 315 -20.56 -12.93 20.29
N ARG A 316 -21.64 -13.21 21.05
CA ARG A 316 -22.86 -12.42 21.03
C ARG A 316 -22.57 -10.99 21.51
N PRO A 317 -22.89 -9.96 20.70
CA PRO A 317 -22.70 -8.58 21.12
C PRO A 317 -23.42 -8.28 22.42
N ASN A 318 -22.76 -7.60 23.36
CA ASN A 318 -23.39 -7.15 24.60
C ASN A 318 -24.33 -5.98 24.28
N LEU A 319 -25.63 -6.15 24.55
CA LEU A 319 -26.66 -5.15 24.29
C LEU A 319 -27.03 -4.31 25.52
N GLU A 320 -26.31 -4.48 26.64
CA GLU A 320 -26.57 -3.71 27.86
C GLU A 320 -26.30 -2.21 27.64
N GLY A 321 -27.35 -1.39 27.77
CA GLY A 321 -27.27 0.07 27.61
C GLY A 321 -27.40 0.59 26.18
N VAL A 322 -27.62 -0.29 25.20
CA VAL A 322 -27.77 0.05 23.78
C VAL A 322 -29.26 0.25 23.44
N ASN A 323 -29.62 1.38 22.83
CA ASN A 323 -30.99 1.66 22.41
C ASN A 323 -31.47 0.61 21.39
N GLU A 324 -32.79 0.35 21.31
CA GLU A 324 -33.37 -0.61 20.35
C GLU A 324 -32.96 -0.32 18.90
N GLU A 325 -32.79 0.96 18.53
CA GLU A 325 -32.33 1.42 17.21
C GLU A 325 -30.85 1.12 16.94
N GLU A 326 -30.01 1.04 17.98
CA GLU A 326 -28.58 0.71 17.85
C GLU A 326 -28.34 -0.81 17.82
N LYS A 327 -29.32 -1.65 18.18
CA LYS A 327 -29.19 -3.11 18.07
C LYS A 327 -28.99 -3.56 16.62
N ASP A 328 -29.61 -2.87 15.67
CA ASP A 328 -29.39 -3.07 14.23
C ASP A 328 -28.01 -2.57 13.75
N THR A 329 -27.24 -1.87 14.58
CA THR A 329 -25.90 -1.35 14.19
C THR A 329 -24.77 -2.34 14.43
N LEU A 330 -24.96 -3.37 15.24
CA LEU A 330 -23.91 -4.33 15.64
C LEU A 330 -23.72 -5.41 14.57
N ALA A 331 -23.24 -4.98 13.41
CA ALA A 331 -22.93 -5.82 12.26
C ALA A 331 -21.43 -6.17 12.22
N THR A 332 -21.11 -7.21 11.47
CA THR A 332 -19.77 -7.34 10.90
C THR A 332 -19.60 -6.27 9.82
N GLU A 333 -18.53 -5.49 9.91
CA GLU A 333 -18.22 -4.41 8.97
C GLU A 333 -16.96 -4.76 8.17
N VAL A 334 -17.09 -4.76 6.85
CA VAL A 334 -15.99 -4.98 5.91
C VAL A 334 -15.80 -3.71 5.10
N TYR A 335 -14.57 -3.18 5.11
CA TYR A 335 -14.19 -2.08 4.23
C TYR A 335 -14.00 -2.59 2.81
N ILE A 336 -14.60 -1.91 1.84
CA ILE A 336 -14.56 -2.21 0.41
C ILE A 336 -13.94 -1.01 -0.33
N PRO A 337 -12.68 -1.10 -0.78
CA PRO A 337 -11.96 0.05 -1.32
C PRO A 337 -12.43 0.41 -2.74
N LEU A 338 -12.68 1.70 -2.97
CA LEU A 338 -13.02 2.25 -4.29
C LEU A 338 -11.97 1.91 -5.36
N VAL A 339 -10.69 1.89 -4.98
CA VAL A 339 -9.58 1.58 -5.89
C VAL A 339 -9.80 0.25 -6.63
N GLN A 340 -10.41 -0.74 -5.96
CA GLN A 340 -10.66 -2.07 -6.51
C GLN A 340 -12.09 -2.25 -7.01
N TYR A 341 -13.05 -1.52 -6.43
CA TYR A 341 -14.48 -1.78 -6.58
C TYR A 341 -15.27 -0.57 -7.12
N ALA A 342 -14.61 0.45 -7.65
CA ALA A 342 -15.27 1.66 -8.15
C ALA A 342 -16.31 1.36 -9.23
N HIS A 343 -17.43 2.07 -9.12
CA HIS A 343 -18.47 2.10 -10.14
C HIS A 343 -17.91 2.67 -11.47
N PRO A 344 -18.25 2.09 -12.64
CA PRO A 344 -17.71 2.52 -13.94
C PRO A 344 -17.78 4.03 -14.23
N ARG A 345 -18.77 4.73 -13.65
CA ARG A 345 -18.92 6.19 -13.75
C ARG A 345 -17.70 6.99 -13.23
N LEU A 346 -16.98 6.43 -12.25
CA LEU A 346 -15.82 7.06 -11.62
C LEU A 346 -14.51 6.80 -12.39
N LEU A 347 -14.52 5.81 -13.30
CA LEU A 347 -13.36 5.43 -14.10
C LEU A 347 -13.26 6.24 -15.39
N SER A 348 -14.35 6.91 -15.79
CA SER A 348 -14.34 7.77 -16.97
C SER A 348 -13.60 9.07 -16.65
N PRO A 349 -12.59 9.47 -17.45
CA PRO A 349 -11.93 10.76 -17.25
C PRO A 349 -12.99 11.85 -17.26
N SER A 350 -13.05 12.66 -16.20
CA SER A 350 -13.88 13.86 -16.17
C SER A 350 -13.62 14.65 -17.46
N ARG A 351 -14.61 14.67 -18.37
CA ARG A 351 -14.54 15.49 -19.57
C ARG A 351 -14.39 16.93 -19.10
N ALA A 352 -13.17 17.47 -19.18
CA ALA A 352 -12.97 18.91 -19.15
C ALA A 352 -13.83 19.51 -20.26
N GLY A 353 -14.85 20.30 -19.89
CA GLY A 353 -15.63 21.12 -20.81
C GLY A 353 -16.81 20.44 -21.51
N GLY A 354 -17.83 20.03 -20.75
CA GLY A 354 -19.19 19.94 -21.27
C GLY A 354 -19.93 21.26 -21.05
N ASN A 355 -20.32 21.95 -22.12
CA ASN A 355 -21.15 23.16 -22.10
C ASN A 355 -22.37 23.03 -21.15
N SER A 356 -22.27 23.56 -19.93
CA SER A 356 -23.43 23.92 -19.13
C SER A 356 -24.03 25.20 -19.71
N ARG A 357 -24.89 25.04 -20.72
CA ARG A 357 -25.84 26.08 -21.10
C ARG A 357 -26.86 26.23 -19.97
N SER A 358 -26.82 27.41 -19.35
CA SER A 358 -27.94 28.15 -18.76
C SER A 358 -28.83 27.42 -17.75
N ALA A 359 -28.59 27.69 -16.48
CA ALA A 359 -29.67 28.06 -15.56
C ALA A 359 -29.20 29.28 -14.78
N VAL A 360 -29.66 30.44 -15.22
CA VAL A 360 -29.60 31.69 -14.46
C VAL A 360 -30.64 31.56 -13.36
N GLU A 361 -30.22 31.50 -12.11
CA GLU A 361 -30.97 32.12 -11.00
C GLU A 361 -29.99 32.90 -10.12
N ASP A 362 -30.02 34.20 -10.36
CA ASP A 362 -29.54 35.27 -9.52
C ASP A 362 -30.41 35.33 -8.26
N THR A 363 -29.81 35.18 -7.09
CA THR A 363 -30.14 36.00 -5.90
C THR A 363 -28.96 35.96 -4.95
N GLY A 364 -28.35 37.13 -4.76
CA GLY A 364 -27.11 37.27 -4.01
C GLY A 364 -27.25 37.14 -2.50
N ASP A 365 -26.11 37.01 -1.84
CA ASP A 365 -25.83 37.93 -0.75
C ASP A 365 -24.34 38.20 -0.64
N ARG A 366 -24.03 39.49 -0.53
CA ARG A 366 -22.70 40.02 -0.28
C ARG A 366 -22.47 39.86 1.21
N ASN A 367 -21.40 39.17 1.62
CA ASN A 367 -20.60 39.50 2.82
C ASN A 367 -19.50 38.43 3.01
N ALA A 368 -18.31 38.71 2.49
CA ALA A 368 -17.08 38.06 2.94
C ALA A 368 -16.49 38.89 4.09
N PRO A 369 -16.23 38.31 5.28
CA PRO A 369 -15.34 38.93 6.25
C PRO A 369 -13.89 38.50 5.98
N THR A 370 -13.04 39.50 5.81
CA THR A 370 -11.58 39.41 5.84
C THR A 370 -11.11 38.81 7.19
N PRO A 371 -10.12 37.89 7.25
CA PRO A 371 -9.62 37.41 8.52
C PRO A 371 -8.70 38.47 9.15
N ALA A 372 -9.12 39.02 10.29
CA ALA A 372 -8.28 39.84 11.14
C ALA A 372 -7.27 38.97 11.88
N SER A 373 -6.01 39.40 11.86
CA SER A 373 -4.92 38.86 12.63
C SER A 373 -5.10 39.13 14.13
N SER A 374 -5.04 38.10 14.95
CA SER A 374 -4.63 38.23 16.35
C SER A 374 -3.88 36.98 16.79
N HIS A 375 -2.60 37.18 17.05
CA HIS A 375 -1.77 36.31 17.87
C HIS A 375 -2.40 36.15 19.26
N ASP A 376 -2.54 34.92 19.72
CA ASP A 376 -2.24 34.63 21.12
C ASP A 376 -1.70 33.20 21.28
N SER A 377 -0.77 33.08 22.20
CA SER A 377 0.18 31.98 22.36
C SER A 377 -0.29 30.87 23.31
N SER A 378 0.38 29.71 23.17
CA SER A 378 0.44 28.54 24.06
C SER A 378 -0.70 27.53 23.96
N GLU A 379 -0.45 26.44 23.22
CA GLU A 379 -0.47 25.08 23.75
C GLU A 379 0.19 24.13 22.76
N SER A 380 1.04 23.24 23.28
CA SER A 380 1.80 22.24 22.54
C SER A 380 0.85 21.16 22.01
N ALA A 381 0.44 21.28 20.74
CA ALA A 381 -0.16 20.19 19.99
C ALA A 381 0.62 19.97 18.71
N THR A 382 1.16 18.77 18.57
CA THR A 382 1.65 18.18 17.32
C THR A 382 0.65 18.50 16.21
N PRO A 383 1.06 19.05 15.04
CA PRO A 383 0.12 19.36 13.98
C PRO A 383 -0.32 18.05 13.35
N THR A 384 -1.39 17.45 13.87
CA THR A 384 -2.17 16.48 13.11
C THR A 384 -2.71 17.27 11.91
N ILE A 385 -2.35 16.84 10.69
CA ILE A 385 -2.90 17.37 9.44
C ILE A 385 -4.39 16.97 9.40
N THR A 386 -5.23 17.71 10.11
CA THR A 386 -6.70 17.61 10.05
C THR A 386 -7.33 18.84 9.40
N ASN A 387 -6.56 19.62 8.65
CA ASN A 387 -7.14 20.58 7.68
C ASN A 387 -7.62 19.82 6.42
N ALA A 388 -8.60 18.93 6.62
CA ALA A 388 -9.39 18.34 5.56
C ALA A 388 -10.35 19.41 5.00
N THR A 389 -9.83 20.28 4.13
CA THR A 389 -10.65 21.21 3.34
C THR A 389 -11.30 20.52 2.12
N LEU A 390 -11.14 19.21 1.99
CA LEU A 390 -11.87 18.37 1.03
C LEU A 390 -13.09 17.77 1.73
N LYS A 391 -14.12 18.61 1.94
CA LYS A 391 -15.46 18.09 2.25
C LYS A 391 -16.03 17.53 0.96
N TRP A 392 -16.15 16.21 0.88
CA TRP A 392 -16.92 15.57 -0.16
C TRP A 392 -18.38 15.55 0.28
N ASP A 393 -19.12 16.58 -0.10
CA ASP A 393 -20.56 16.65 0.19
C ASP A 393 -21.26 15.43 -0.43
N GLY A 394 -21.92 14.62 0.42
CA GLY A 394 -22.76 13.49 -0.01
C GLY A 394 -22.07 12.13 -0.19
N PHE A 395 -20.77 11.96 0.10
CA PHE A 395 -20.11 10.65 -0.09
C PHE A 395 -20.64 9.53 0.82
N GLY A 396 -21.10 9.88 2.02
CA GLY A 396 -21.74 8.94 2.95
C GLY A 396 -23.18 8.54 2.57
N GLU A 397 -23.81 9.27 1.64
CA GLU A 397 -25.21 9.09 1.25
C GLU A 397 -25.39 8.62 -0.21
N GLN A 398 -24.31 8.58 -1.01
CA GLN A 398 -24.38 8.12 -2.40
C GLN A 398 -24.43 6.59 -2.47
N SER A 399 -25.59 6.06 -2.87
CA SER A 399 -25.86 4.61 -3.00
C SER A 399 -25.08 3.90 -4.12
N ASP A 400 -24.28 4.59 -4.93
CA ASP A 400 -23.73 4.03 -6.19
C ASP A 400 -22.24 4.35 -6.43
N VAL A 401 -21.39 4.27 -5.41
CA VAL A 401 -19.92 4.49 -5.58
C VAL A 401 -19.17 3.18 -5.88
N LEU A 402 -19.74 2.03 -5.53
CA LEU A 402 -19.18 0.70 -5.75
C LEU A 402 -19.94 -0.06 -6.84
N ASP A 403 -19.25 -0.98 -7.51
CA ASP A 403 -19.79 -1.95 -8.47
C ASP A 403 -19.48 -3.36 -7.95
N ILE A 404 -20.33 -3.88 -7.06
CA ILE A 404 -20.07 -5.12 -6.32
C ILE A 404 -21.22 -6.12 -6.39
N ASP A 405 -20.84 -7.38 -6.56
CA ASP A 405 -21.67 -8.56 -6.36
C ASP A 405 -21.31 -9.20 -5.02
N VAL A 406 -22.27 -9.25 -4.11
CA VAL A 406 -22.10 -9.79 -2.75
C VAL A 406 -22.85 -11.10 -2.61
N THR A 407 -22.14 -12.15 -2.20
CA THR A 407 -22.71 -13.46 -1.86
C THR A 407 -22.39 -13.78 -0.41
N VAL A 408 -23.41 -14.10 0.38
CA VAL A 408 -23.27 -14.52 1.79
C VAL A 408 -23.80 -15.95 1.94
N SER A 409 -23.21 -16.71 2.85
CA SER A 409 -23.70 -18.05 3.19
C SER A 409 -25.03 -18.00 3.94
N ASP A 410 -25.23 -16.97 4.75
CA ASP A 410 -26.43 -16.75 5.56
C ASP A 410 -26.54 -15.29 5.98
N GLY A 411 -27.71 -14.90 6.47
CA GLY A 411 -27.98 -13.57 6.99
C GLY A 411 -28.30 -12.53 5.92
N ARG A 412 -28.29 -11.26 6.34
CA ARG A 412 -28.56 -10.10 5.47
C ARG A 412 -27.34 -9.19 5.41
N TRP A 413 -27.20 -8.42 4.34
CA TRP A 413 -26.13 -7.45 4.19
C TRP A 413 -26.67 -6.15 3.60
N GLU A 414 -25.95 -5.06 3.87
CA GLU A 414 -26.21 -3.73 3.35
C GLU A 414 -24.88 -3.03 3.08
N VAL A 415 -24.87 -2.05 2.18
CA VAL A 415 -23.66 -1.30 1.81
C VAL A 415 -23.91 0.18 2.02
N HIS A 416 -22.99 0.82 2.74
CA HIS A 416 -23.03 2.24 3.08
C HIS A 416 -21.68 2.85 2.69
N GLY A 417 -21.62 3.55 1.55
CA GLY A 417 -20.37 4.09 1.00
C GLY A 417 -19.35 2.98 0.69
N GLN A 418 -18.23 2.97 1.42
CA GLN A 418 -17.17 1.94 1.33
C GLN A 418 -17.26 0.88 2.44
N THR A 419 -18.38 0.80 3.16
CA THR A 419 -18.55 -0.16 4.27
C THR A 419 -19.69 -1.11 3.96
N LEU A 420 -19.38 -2.40 3.87
CA LEU A 420 -20.34 -3.48 3.79
C LEU A 420 -20.64 -3.98 5.20
N LYS A 421 -21.91 -3.88 5.60
CA LYS A 421 -22.43 -4.41 6.86
C LYS A 421 -23.08 -5.76 6.62
N TRP A 422 -22.78 -6.73 7.48
CA TRP A 422 -23.28 -8.09 7.38
C TRP A 422 -23.76 -8.59 8.74
N TRP A 423 -25.02 -9.03 8.79
CA TRP A 423 -25.69 -9.56 9.98
C TRP A 423 -26.04 -11.02 9.76
N TYR A 424 -25.76 -11.85 10.76
CA TYR A 424 -26.01 -13.28 10.77
C TYR A 424 -26.27 -13.76 12.20
N ASP A 425 -26.91 -14.91 12.33
CA ASP A 425 -27.31 -15.43 13.64
C ASP A 425 -26.09 -15.85 14.49
N VAL A 426 -26.14 -15.53 15.79
CA VAL A 426 -25.15 -16.00 16.76
C VAL A 426 -25.72 -17.21 17.50
N PRO A 427 -25.05 -18.39 17.46
CA PRO A 427 -25.55 -19.61 18.09
C PRO A 427 -25.83 -19.42 19.59
N LEU A 428 -26.78 -20.18 20.11
CA LEU A 428 -27.07 -20.22 21.55
C LEU A 428 -26.04 -21.08 22.29
N GLY A 429 -25.92 -20.91 23.61
CA GLY A 429 -24.88 -21.59 24.43
C GLY A 429 -24.93 -23.12 24.42
N ASN A 430 -25.99 -23.72 23.88
CA ASN A 430 -26.16 -25.17 23.71
C ASN A 430 -25.94 -25.64 22.26
N GLU A 431 -25.70 -24.72 21.32
CA GLU A 431 -25.47 -25.02 19.91
C GLU A 431 -23.97 -25.10 19.61
N SER A 432 -23.62 -25.83 18.55
CA SER A 432 -22.25 -25.85 18.04
C SER A 432 -21.90 -24.54 17.32
N ASP A 433 -20.62 -24.20 17.33
CA ASP A 433 -20.06 -23.10 16.55
C ASP A 433 -20.52 -23.14 15.08
N ARG A 434 -20.82 -21.96 14.54
CA ARG A 434 -21.23 -21.81 13.14
C ARG A 434 -20.13 -21.11 12.34
N GLU A 435 -20.03 -21.47 11.07
CA GLU A 435 -19.11 -20.82 10.13
C GLU A 435 -19.92 -20.10 9.07
N TYR A 436 -19.64 -18.81 8.90
CA TYR A 436 -20.27 -17.96 7.92
C TYR A 436 -19.23 -17.50 6.91
N THR A 437 -19.63 -17.40 5.64
CA THR A 437 -18.77 -16.93 4.56
C THR A 437 -19.41 -15.75 3.83
N LEU A 438 -18.63 -14.70 3.62
CA LEU A 438 -18.95 -13.57 2.76
C LEU A 438 -17.97 -13.57 1.57
N GLN A 439 -18.50 -13.35 0.38
CA GLN A 439 -17.76 -13.18 -0.85
C GLN A 439 -18.20 -11.88 -1.53
N VAL A 440 -17.24 -11.07 -1.95
CA VAL A 440 -17.46 -9.81 -2.68
C VAL A 440 -16.63 -9.85 -3.95
N LYS A 441 -17.27 -9.58 -5.09
CA LYS A 441 -16.61 -9.53 -6.38
C LYS A 441 -17.03 -8.27 -7.13
N ARG A 442 -16.14 -7.68 -7.92
CA ARG A 442 -16.52 -6.57 -8.81
C ARG A 442 -17.30 -7.09 -10.02
N ALA A 443 -18.51 -6.58 -10.26
CA ALA A 443 -19.39 -7.08 -11.32
C ALA A 443 -18.77 -6.88 -12.72
N GLY A 444 -18.15 -5.71 -12.96
CA GLY A 444 -17.41 -5.41 -14.18
C GLY A 444 -16.03 -6.08 -14.32
N GLY A 445 -15.65 -7.02 -13.45
CA GLY A 445 -14.31 -7.59 -13.38
C GLY A 445 -13.28 -6.63 -12.78
N ALA A 446 -12.00 -7.02 -12.71
CA ALA A 446 -10.98 -6.16 -12.13
C ALA A 446 -10.76 -4.87 -12.94
N ILE A 447 -10.53 -3.75 -12.23
CA ILE A 447 -10.15 -2.49 -12.87
C ILE A 447 -8.72 -2.64 -13.41
N LYS A 448 -8.57 -2.43 -14.72
CA LYS A 448 -7.31 -2.63 -15.43
C LYS A 448 -6.37 -1.44 -15.23
N THR A 449 -5.07 -1.69 -15.20
CA THR A 449 -4.06 -0.63 -15.32
C THR A 449 -3.95 -0.17 -16.77
N LYS A 450 -3.35 1.01 -17.00
CA LYS A 450 -3.08 1.52 -18.35
C LYS A 450 -2.28 0.53 -19.20
N SER A 451 -1.25 -0.09 -18.63
CA SER A 451 -0.51 -1.19 -19.28
C SER A 451 -1.38 -2.36 -19.68
N GLU A 452 -2.28 -2.83 -18.82
CA GLU A 452 -3.16 -3.95 -19.10
C GLU A 452 -4.13 -3.62 -20.25
N GLU A 453 -4.62 -2.38 -20.30
CA GLU A 453 -5.44 -1.88 -21.43
C GLU A 453 -4.62 -1.77 -22.72
N GLU A 454 -3.37 -1.30 -22.64
CA GLU A 454 -2.48 -1.20 -23.80
C GLU A 454 -2.05 -2.58 -24.34
N GLU A 455 -1.80 -3.56 -23.47
CA GLU A 455 -1.44 -4.93 -23.88
C GLU A 455 -2.61 -5.68 -24.55
N GLU A 456 -3.84 -5.48 -24.09
CA GLU A 456 -5.03 -6.09 -24.68
C GLU A 456 -5.40 -5.45 -26.03
N ASN A 457 -5.09 -4.15 -26.19
CA ASN A 457 -5.28 -3.43 -27.44
C ASN A 457 -4.18 -3.72 -28.48
N LYS A 458 -3.08 -4.37 -28.09
CA LYS A 458 -2.06 -4.85 -29.04
C LYS A 458 -2.60 -6.03 -29.83
N THR A 459 -2.40 -5.99 -31.14
CA THR A 459 -2.68 -7.12 -32.01
C THR A 459 -1.81 -8.32 -31.63
N TRP A 460 -2.25 -9.55 -31.94
CA TRP A 460 -1.46 -10.77 -31.72
C TRP A 460 -0.02 -10.64 -32.28
N VAL A 461 0.15 -9.98 -33.43
CA VAL A 461 1.47 -9.77 -34.04
C VAL A 461 2.38 -8.89 -33.17
N GLU A 462 1.83 -7.83 -32.56
CA GLU A 462 2.54 -6.92 -31.65
C GLU A 462 2.81 -7.55 -30.27
N GLN A 463 2.01 -8.53 -29.85
CA GLN A 463 2.27 -9.31 -28.64
C GLN A 463 3.42 -10.32 -28.81
N LEU A 464 3.70 -10.78 -30.04
CA LEU A 464 4.79 -11.72 -30.35
C LEU A 464 6.12 -11.02 -30.70
N CYS A 465 6.08 -9.77 -31.17
CA CYS A 465 7.27 -8.96 -31.48
C CYS A 465 7.26 -7.70 -30.60
N PRO A 466 7.91 -7.70 -29.41
CA PRO A 466 8.17 -6.46 -28.68
C PRO A 466 8.99 -5.50 -29.57
N ASP A 467 8.75 -4.20 -29.44
CA ASP A 467 9.43 -3.12 -30.21
C ASP A 467 10.98 -3.12 -30.12
N ASP A 468 11.53 -4.00 -29.28
CA ASP A 468 12.92 -4.07 -28.90
C ASP A 468 13.70 -5.12 -29.72
N MET A 469 13.05 -5.82 -30.66
CA MET A 469 13.71 -6.76 -31.59
C MET A 469 13.32 -6.48 -33.05
N GLN A 470 14.32 -6.21 -33.89
CA GLN A 470 14.17 -6.32 -35.35
C GLN A 470 13.72 -7.75 -35.68
N CYS A 471 12.42 -7.94 -35.93
CA CYS A 471 11.86 -9.21 -36.34
C CYS A 471 12.35 -9.56 -37.75
N CYS A 472 13.46 -10.30 -37.82
CA CYS A 472 13.82 -11.07 -39.01
C CYS A 472 12.96 -12.34 -39.02
N VAL A 473 11.86 -12.31 -39.77
CA VAL A 473 11.15 -13.53 -40.16
C VAL A 473 12.01 -14.23 -41.21
N MET A 474 12.47 -15.45 -40.92
CA MET A 474 12.97 -16.38 -41.95
C MET A 474 11.83 -17.20 -42.54
#